data_AF-A0A0Q9R6X5-F1
#
_entry.id   AF-A0A0Q9R6X5-F1
#
_cell.length_a   1.000
_cell.length_b   1.000
_cell.length_c   1.000
_cell.angle_alpha   90.00
_cell.angle_beta   90.00
_cell.angle_gamma   90.00
#
_symmetry.space_group_name_H-M   'P 1'
#
loop_
_entity.id
_entity.type
_entity.pdbx_description
1 polymer ?
#
loop_
_entity_poly.entity_id
_entity_poly.type
_entity_poly.pdbx_seq_one_letter_code
_entity_poly.pdbx_strand_id
1 'polypeptide(L)'
;MYAYQSVFVQQLARTTAERLAFTWNNSHKDLVTGNFNPNDTDGLYWRLTHDNVSDLFGMLSGSGTTEVKIPSSNNSGHVENKLTKSSALLPHGVTGSAKYANYLFDHQIEVKLKNSFLMPDLFKRWLDSEQTTGRAVSHVVEPVELIRLTDITRTYFKAIKGRISPQKARDALVEPTQDNLSGPSVTIKSERQAAAYLKSLVGGTEVILTTTSGKSRTVDALDARGIGHQAFYNMTEFQLRTEQMPKDIELLNEGAQVKGIVWHFFKKDTSGKGMPSNSFRKELERKGIVVVIHN
;
A
#
# COMPACT_ATOMS: atom_id res chain seq x y z
N MET A 1 29.50 37.05 -17.55
CA MET A 1 28.86 36.98 -16.22
C MET A 1 27.39 36.56 -16.33
N TYR A 2 26.56 37.21 -17.15
CA TYR A 2 25.15 36.83 -17.37
C TYR A 2 24.96 35.37 -17.85
N ALA A 3 25.69 34.94 -18.89
CA ALA A 3 25.60 33.57 -19.39
C ALA A 3 25.93 32.52 -18.32
N TYR A 4 26.95 32.78 -17.50
CA TYR A 4 27.31 31.92 -16.37
C TYR A 4 26.17 31.83 -15.34
N GLN A 5 25.58 32.98 -14.97
CA GLN A 5 24.47 33.00 -14.02
C GLN A 5 23.22 32.32 -14.57
N SER A 6 22.90 32.49 -15.86
CA SER A 6 21.79 31.80 -16.50
C SER A 6 21.97 30.28 -16.46
N VAL A 7 23.16 29.78 -16.82
CA VAL A 7 23.48 28.35 -16.73
C VAL A 7 23.44 27.85 -15.29
N PHE A 8 23.96 28.63 -14.35
CA PHE A 8 23.95 28.31 -12.92
C PHE A 8 22.52 28.16 -12.38
N VAL A 9 21.64 29.14 -12.62
CA VAL A 9 20.25 29.09 -12.14
C VAL A 9 19.47 27.96 -12.83
N GLN A 10 19.75 27.70 -14.11
CA GLN A 10 19.15 26.58 -14.84
C GLN A 10 19.58 25.22 -14.27
N GLN A 11 20.88 25.04 -14.00
CA GLN A 11 21.39 23.81 -13.39
C GLN A 11 20.85 23.63 -11.98
N LEU A 12 20.79 24.70 -11.19
CA LEU A 12 20.22 24.68 -9.85
C LEU A 12 18.74 24.25 -9.89
N ALA A 13 17.93 24.85 -10.78
CA ALA A 13 16.53 24.46 -10.94
C ALA A 13 16.40 22.98 -11.31
N ARG A 14 17.27 22.47 -12.20
CA ARG A 14 17.28 21.07 -12.63
C ARG A 14 17.64 20.11 -11.50
N THR A 15 18.74 20.37 -10.80
CA THR A 15 19.14 19.54 -9.66
C THR A 15 18.10 19.55 -8.54
N THR A 16 17.47 20.69 -8.27
CA THR A 16 16.38 20.77 -7.29
C THR A 16 15.16 19.96 -7.72
N ALA A 17 14.74 20.06 -8.99
CA ALA A 17 13.62 19.28 -9.52
C ALA A 17 13.89 17.76 -9.47
N GLU A 18 15.09 17.33 -9.87
CA GLU A 18 15.50 15.92 -9.85
C GLU A 18 15.56 15.36 -8.42
N ARG A 19 16.08 16.12 -7.44
CA ARG A 19 16.14 15.70 -6.04
C ARG A 19 14.76 15.61 -5.39
N LEU A 20 13.88 16.57 -5.66
CA LEU A 20 12.49 16.51 -5.21
C LEU A 20 11.78 15.29 -5.82
N ALA A 21 12.01 15.00 -7.10
CA ALA A 21 11.36 13.87 -7.77
C ALA A 21 11.86 12.52 -7.24
N PHE A 22 13.17 12.42 -6.99
CA PHE A 22 13.79 11.23 -6.43
C PHE A 22 13.33 10.90 -5.00
N THR A 23 13.10 11.94 -4.19
CA THR A 23 12.67 11.79 -2.78
C THR A 23 11.16 11.81 -2.61
N TRP A 24 10.40 11.97 -3.69
CA TRP A 24 8.95 12.13 -3.64
C TRP A 24 8.25 11.00 -2.89
N ASN A 25 8.80 9.79 -2.98
CA ASN A 25 8.17 8.60 -2.45
C ASN A 25 8.07 8.56 -0.91
N ASN A 26 8.92 9.30 -0.19
CA ASN A 26 8.90 9.38 1.27
C ASN A 26 9.38 10.75 1.74
N SER A 27 8.55 11.46 2.50
CA SER A 27 8.83 12.77 3.05
C SER A 27 9.96 12.75 4.08
N HIS A 28 10.41 11.60 4.58
CA HIS A 28 11.51 11.51 5.54
C HIS A 28 12.89 11.40 4.88
N LYS A 29 12.94 11.29 3.56
CA LYS A 29 14.21 11.26 2.82
C LYS A 29 14.95 12.58 2.88
N ASP A 30 16.26 12.48 3.07
CA ASP A 30 17.19 13.56 2.83
C ASP A 30 17.29 13.85 1.32
N LEU A 31 17.22 15.12 0.93
CA LEU A 31 17.19 15.52 -0.48
C LEU A 31 18.50 15.29 -1.23
N VAL A 32 19.63 15.20 -0.51
CA VAL A 32 20.95 15.08 -1.13
C VAL A 32 21.39 13.63 -1.21
N THR A 33 21.20 12.89 -0.12
CA THR A 33 21.68 11.51 0.06
C THR A 33 20.60 10.47 -0.21
N GLY A 34 19.32 10.83 -0.08
CA GLY A 34 18.20 9.89 -0.16
C GLY A 34 18.04 8.98 1.06
N ASN A 35 18.89 9.14 2.08
CA ASN A 35 18.81 8.35 3.31
C ASN A 35 17.58 8.73 4.13
N PHE A 36 17.00 7.73 4.79
CA PHE A 36 15.92 7.88 5.75
C PHE A 36 15.92 6.68 6.70
N ASN A 37 15.32 6.84 7.87
CA ASN A 37 15.10 5.74 8.80
C ASN A 37 13.96 4.86 8.27
N PRO A 38 14.13 3.53 8.14
CA PRO A 38 13.08 2.63 7.65
C PRO A 38 11.79 2.65 8.46
N ASN A 39 11.83 3.08 9.74
CA ASN A 39 10.64 3.21 10.58
C ASN A 39 9.85 4.50 10.30
N ASP A 40 10.47 5.49 9.66
CA ASP A 40 9.90 6.80 9.37
C ASP A 40 9.47 6.82 7.89
N THR A 41 8.30 6.25 7.64
CA THR A 41 7.69 6.16 6.30
C THR A 41 6.40 6.96 6.25
N ASP A 42 6.18 7.65 5.14
CA ASP A 42 4.83 8.12 4.82
C ASP A 42 3.88 6.92 4.72
N GLY A 43 2.58 7.15 4.92
CA GLY A 43 1.57 6.09 4.89
C GLY A 43 1.47 5.30 3.58
N LEU A 44 0.67 4.25 3.55
CA LEU A 44 0.52 3.44 2.34
C LEU A 44 -0.37 4.13 1.29
N TYR A 45 -1.36 4.86 1.77
CA TYR A 45 -2.43 5.48 1.00
C TYR A 45 -2.36 7.01 0.97
N TRP A 46 -1.28 7.65 1.44
CA TRP A 46 -1.19 9.12 1.48
C TRP A 46 -1.35 9.74 0.09
N ARG A 47 -0.92 9.06 -0.98
CA ARG A 47 -1.13 9.47 -2.39
C ARG A 47 -2.61 9.51 -2.80
N LEU A 48 -3.46 8.78 -2.08
CA LEU A 48 -4.91 8.67 -2.29
C LEU A 48 -5.72 9.50 -1.30
N THR A 49 -5.11 10.10 -0.29
CA THR A 49 -5.86 10.67 0.86
C THR A 49 -5.33 12.01 1.33
N HIS A 50 -4.02 12.23 1.21
CA HIS A 50 -3.30 13.42 1.69
C HIS A 50 -2.56 14.15 0.56
N ASP A 51 -2.65 13.64 -0.67
CA ASP A 51 -2.26 14.35 -1.88
C ASP A 51 -3.39 15.33 -2.23
N ASN A 52 -3.40 16.49 -1.55
CA ASN A 52 -4.38 17.58 -1.71
C ASN A 52 -4.51 18.12 -3.15
N VAL A 53 -3.71 17.57 -4.06
CA VAL A 53 -3.51 18.07 -5.40
C VAL A 53 -4.28 17.25 -6.42
N SER A 54 -4.59 16.00 -6.10
CA SER A 54 -5.05 15.01 -7.07
C SER A 54 -5.18 13.66 -6.40
N ASP A 55 -5.72 13.63 -5.19
CA ASP A 55 -6.39 12.44 -4.72
C ASP A 55 -7.23 11.91 -5.90
N LEU A 56 -7.15 10.60 -6.21
CA LEU A 56 -7.77 9.96 -7.38
C LEU A 56 -9.24 10.40 -7.59
N PHE A 57 -9.91 10.83 -6.51
CA PHE A 57 -11.25 11.39 -6.50
C PHE A 57 -11.36 12.90 -6.84
N GLY A 58 -10.31 13.71 -6.68
CA GLY A 58 -10.21 15.11 -7.11
C GLY A 58 -10.00 15.26 -8.62
N MET A 59 -9.52 14.21 -9.30
CA MET A 59 -9.53 14.12 -10.76
C MET A 59 -10.95 14.12 -11.35
N LEU A 60 -11.96 13.63 -10.62
CA LEU A 60 -13.38 13.77 -10.99
C LEU A 60 -13.86 15.23 -10.91
N SER A 61 -13.15 16.12 -10.21
CA SER A 61 -13.51 17.53 -10.00
C SER A 61 -12.61 18.55 -10.72
N GLY A 62 -11.55 18.14 -11.41
CA GLY A 62 -10.90 18.96 -12.46
C GLY A 62 -9.77 19.93 -12.08
N SER A 63 -9.05 19.76 -10.96
CA SER A 63 -7.84 20.58 -10.67
C SER A 63 -6.74 19.74 -10.01
N GLY A 64 -5.61 19.56 -10.72
CA GLY A 64 -4.58 18.55 -10.44
C GLY A 64 -3.19 19.07 -10.05
N THR A 65 -3.05 20.31 -9.54
CA THR A 65 -1.71 20.92 -9.35
C THR A 65 -1.56 21.78 -8.09
N THR A 66 -0.41 21.68 -7.42
CA THR A 66 -0.06 22.46 -6.23
C THR A 66 1.27 23.14 -6.42
N GLU A 67 1.34 24.41 -6.07
CA GLU A 67 2.52 25.24 -6.22
C GLU A 67 2.82 25.96 -4.92
N VAL A 68 4.09 25.93 -4.50
CA VAL A 68 4.60 26.64 -3.33
C VAL A 68 5.71 27.60 -3.75
N LYS A 69 5.80 28.74 -3.06
CA LYS A 69 6.94 29.65 -3.20
C LYS A 69 8.11 29.11 -2.38
N ILE A 70 9.32 29.22 -2.92
CA ILE A 70 10.56 28.83 -2.26
C ILE A 70 11.60 29.96 -2.34
N PRO A 71 12.41 30.19 -1.29
CA PRO A 71 12.39 29.50 0.00
C PRO A 71 11.15 29.88 0.85
N SER A 72 10.54 28.89 1.52
CA SER A 72 9.45 29.07 2.49
C SER A 72 9.54 27.99 3.58
N SER A 73 9.20 28.34 4.82
CA SER A 73 9.23 27.43 5.98
C SER A 73 7.86 26.95 6.44
N ASN A 74 6.78 27.65 6.07
CA ASN A 74 5.46 27.41 6.64
C ASN A 74 4.43 27.16 5.54
N ASN A 75 4.02 25.90 5.41
CA ASN A 75 2.85 25.54 4.62
C ASN A 75 2.01 24.50 5.36
N SER A 76 0.71 24.50 5.09
CA SER A 76 -0.23 23.49 5.58
C SER A 76 -0.52 22.50 4.46
N GLY A 77 0.03 21.28 4.55
CA GLY A 77 -0.27 20.19 3.63
C GLY A 77 0.93 19.30 3.35
N HIS A 78 0.67 18.00 3.10
CA HIS A 78 1.72 17.00 2.99
C HIS A 78 2.61 17.22 1.75
N VAL A 79 1.99 17.59 0.62
CA VAL A 79 2.67 17.84 -0.65
C VAL A 79 3.43 19.16 -0.60
N GLU A 80 2.81 20.19 -0.05
CA GLU A 80 3.42 21.50 0.16
C GLU A 80 4.66 21.39 1.05
N ASN A 81 4.60 20.56 2.10
CA ASN A 81 5.74 20.28 2.98
C ASN A 81 6.87 19.52 2.27
N LYS A 82 6.54 18.59 1.37
CA LYS A 82 7.55 17.93 0.53
C LYS A 82 8.24 18.94 -0.40
N LEU A 83 7.46 19.80 -1.04
CA LEU A 83 7.98 20.82 -1.96
C LEU A 83 8.84 21.87 -1.25
N THR A 84 8.46 22.30 -0.03
CA THR A 84 9.25 23.32 0.70
C THR A 84 10.61 22.83 1.16
N LYS A 85 10.85 21.51 1.26
CA LYS A 85 12.17 20.97 1.59
C LYS A 85 13.27 21.46 0.63
N SER A 86 12.93 21.76 -0.62
CA SER A 86 13.92 22.31 -1.57
C SER A 86 14.48 23.66 -1.13
N SER A 87 13.78 24.39 -0.25
CA SER A 87 14.27 25.65 0.31
C SER A 87 15.63 25.49 1.00
N ALA A 88 15.90 24.33 1.60
CA ALA A 88 17.18 24.03 2.24
C ALA A 88 18.34 23.85 1.23
N LEU A 89 18.03 23.61 -0.04
CA LEU A 89 19.03 23.44 -1.11
C LEU A 89 19.37 24.75 -1.84
N LEU A 90 18.58 25.82 -1.62
CA LEU A 90 18.74 27.06 -2.35
C LEU A 90 19.77 27.98 -1.68
N PRO A 91 20.76 28.50 -2.43
CA PRO A 91 21.64 29.55 -1.94
C PRO A 91 20.86 30.83 -1.59
N HIS A 92 21.42 31.64 -0.69
CA HIS A 92 20.87 32.95 -0.36
C HIS A 92 20.72 33.83 -1.62
N GLY A 93 19.59 34.54 -1.73
CA GLY A 93 19.27 35.41 -2.85
C GLY A 93 18.54 34.72 -4.02
N VAL A 94 18.49 33.38 -4.05
CA VAL A 94 17.68 32.64 -5.03
C VAL A 94 16.26 32.46 -4.50
N THR A 95 15.27 32.83 -5.31
CA THR A 95 13.85 32.67 -4.98
C THR A 95 13.11 32.03 -6.14
N GLY A 96 11.88 31.58 -5.96
CA GLY A 96 11.20 30.81 -6.98
C GLY A 96 9.91 30.16 -6.54
N SER A 97 9.48 29.18 -7.33
CA SER A 97 8.39 28.27 -6.99
C SER A 97 8.74 26.82 -7.33
N ALA A 98 8.18 25.91 -6.54
CA ALA A 98 8.14 24.48 -6.82
C ALA A 98 6.69 24.05 -6.96
N LYS A 99 6.40 23.31 -8.01
CA LYS A 99 5.06 22.86 -8.38
C LYS A 99 5.05 21.36 -8.56
N TYR A 100 4.05 20.70 -8.00
CA TYR A 100 3.71 19.32 -8.28
C TYR A 100 2.45 19.26 -9.16
N ALA A 101 2.50 18.41 -10.17
CA ALA A 101 1.37 18.10 -11.04
C ALA A 101 1.23 16.59 -11.18
N ASN A 102 0.01 16.10 -11.06
CA ASN A 102 -0.32 14.69 -11.20
C ASN A 102 -1.28 14.50 -12.37
N TYR A 103 -0.82 13.80 -13.41
CA TYR A 103 -1.58 13.44 -14.60
C TYR A 103 -1.92 11.95 -14.62
N LEU A 104 -2.22 11.37 -13.46
CA LEU A 104 -2.63 9.98 -13.20
C LEU A 104 -1.55 8.92 -13.45
N PHE A 105 -0.88 8.97 -14.60
CA PHE A 105 0.22 8.08 -14.99
C PHE A 105 1.55 8.80 -15.16
N ASP A 106 1.52 10.13 -15.16
CA ASP A 106 2.70 10.98 -15.23
C ASP A 106 2.67 12.01 -14.11
N HIS A 107 3.63 11.91 -13.21
CA HIS A 107 3.78 12.78 -12.06
C HIS A 107 4.99 13.66 -12.29
N GLN A 108 4.80 14.97 -12.20
CA GLN A 108 5.82 15.94 -12.57
C GLN A 108 6.07 16.92 -11.44
N ILE A 109 7.35 17.24 -11.26
CA ILE A 109 7.80 18.33 -10.39
C ILE A 109 8.45 19.37 -11.28
N GLU A 110 7.91 20.58 -11.22
CA GLU A 110 8.40 21.75 -11.92
C GLU A 110 9.01 22.72 -10.91
N VAL A 111 10.24 23.16 -11.15
CA VAL A 111 10.93 24.15 -10.33
C VAL A 111 11.28 25.35 -11.20
N LYS A 112 10.84 26.54 -10.77
CA LYS A 112 11.20 27.83 -11.37
C LYS A 112 12.02 28.62 -10.36
N LEU A 113 13.24 29.00 -10.73
CA LEU A 113 14.10 29.83 -9.90
C LEU A 113 14.41 31.14 -10.60
N LYS A 114 14.61 32.18 -9.80
CA LYS A 114 15.09 33.49 -10.20
C LYS A 114 16.22 33.92 -9.28
N ASN A 115 17.27 34.47 -9.86
CA ASN A 115 18.38 35.06 -9.14
C ASN A 115 18.61 36.49 -9.65
N SER A 116 18.59 37.44 -8.74
CA SER A 116 18.90 38.84 -9.04
C SER A 116 20.41 39.04 -8.93
N PHE A 117 21.01 39.78 -9.84
CA PHE A 117 22.44 40.08 -9.79
C PHE A 117 22.69 41.56 -10.01
N LEU A 118 23.74 42.08 -9.36
CA LEU A 118 24.13 43.46 -9.52
C LEU A 118 24.86 43.61 -10.87
N MET A 119 24.27 44.40 -11.77
CA MET A 119 24.80 44.67 -13.09
C MET A 119 25.30 46.12 -13.16
N PRO A 120 26.51 46.39 -13.69
CA PRO A 120 26.97 47.76 -13.91
C PRO A 120 26.04 48.50 -14.88
N ASP A 121 25.75 49.78 -14.61
CA ASP A 121 24.77 50.58 -15.37
C ASP A 121 25.08 50.67 -16.87
N LEU A 122 26.35 50.53 -17.25
CA LEU A 122 26.81 50.47 -18.65
C LEU A 122 26.16 49.32 -19.44
N PHE A 123 25.89 48.18 -18.79
CA PHE A 123 25.33 47.01 -19.45
C PHE A 123 23.80 46.89 -19.33
N LYS A 124 23.17 47.62 -18.40
CA LYS A 124 21.70 47.67 -18.25
C LYS A 124 20.98 48.19 -19.49
N ARG A 125 21.64 49.02 -20.29
CA ARG A 125 21.10 49.51 -21.57
C ARG A 125 21.08 48.48 -22.69
N TRP A 126 21.87 47.41 -22.55
CA TRP A 126 22.03 46.38 -23.59
C TRP A 126 21.33 45.06 -23.24
N LEU A 127 21.26 44.71 -21.95
CA LEU A 127 20.42 43.62 -21.45
C LEU A 127 19.23 44.19 -20.70
N ASP A 128 18.03 43.91 -21.20
CA ASP A 128 16.75 44.34 -20.65
C ASP A 128 16.32 43.55 -19.38
N SER A 129 17.26 42.87 -18.70
CA SER A 129 16.97 42.03 -17.54
C SER A 129 18.06 42.10 -16.48
N GLU A 130 17.64 42.48 -15.26
CA GLU A 130 18.46 42.42 -14.03
C GLU A 130 18.36 41.06 -13.32
N GLN A 131 17.69 40.08 -13.93
CA GLN A 131 17.41 38.78 -13.35
C GLN A 131 17.78 37.65 -14.31
N THR A 132 18.27 36.55 -13.74
CA THR A 132 18.42 35.28 -14.44
C THR A 132 17.37 34.31 -13.94
N THR A 133 16.71 33.62 -14.86
CA THR A 133 15.67 32.64 -14.55
C THR A 133 16.10 31.26 -14.99
N GLY A 134 15.72 30.25 -14.21
CA GLY A 134 15.88 28.84 -14.56
C GLY A 134 14.56 28.11 -14.37
N ARG A 135 14.28 27.17 -15.27
CA ARG A 135 13.08 26.32 -15.22
C ARG A 135 13.48 24.89 -15.53
N ALA A 136 13.09 23.97 -14.68
CA ALA A 136 13.28 22.55 -14.93
C ALA A 136 12.04 21.76 -14.52
N VAL A 137 11.85 20.64 -15.22
CA VAL A 137 10.81 19.65 -14.94
C VAL A 137 11.49 18.30 -14.76
N SER A 138 11.08 17.55 -13.74
CA SER A 138 11.50 16.18 -13.51
C SER A 138 10.29 15.30 -13.27
N HIS A 139 10.38 14.04 -13.73
CA HIS A 139 9.31 13.07 -13.58
C HIS A 139 9.54 12.22 -12.34
N VAL A 140 8.48 12.00 -11.57
CA VAL A 140 8.48 11.13 -10.41
C VAL A 140 8.28 9.69 -10.89
N VAL A 141 9.29 8.84 -10.68
CA VAL A 141 9.27 7.44 -11.10
C VAL A 141 9.09 6.54 -9.90
N GLU A 142 7.88 5.97 -9.75
CA GLU A 142 7.52 5.07 -8.64
C GLU A 142 6.89 3.78 -9.17
N PRO A 143 7.69 2.79 -9.59
CA PRO A 143 7.16 1.58 -10.23
C PRO A 143 6.17 0.80 -9.36
N VAL A 144 6.42 0.75 -8.05
CA VAL A 144 5.56 0.04 -7.09
C VAL A 144 4.19 0.71 -6.98
N GLU A 145 4.15 2.05 -6.94
CA GLU A 145 2.90 2.80 -6.89
C GLU A 145 2.14 2.71 -8.21
N LEU A 146 2.84 2.71 -9.35
CA LEU A 146 2.21 2.51 -10.65
C LEU A 146 1.48 1.16 -10.73
N ILE A 147 2.11 0.07 -10.25
CA ILE A 147 1.47 -1.25 -10.19
C ILE A 147 0.24 -1.21 -9.28
N ARG A 148 0.37 -0.62 -8.09
CA ARG A 148 -0.74 -0.52 -7.11
C ARG A 148 -1.92 0.27 -7.67
N LEU A 149 -1.66 1.45 -8.25
CA LEU A 149 -2.68 2.31 -8.86
C LEU A 149 -3.36 1.61 -10.04
N THR A 150 -2.59 0.86 -10.84
CA THR A 150 -3.14 0.11 -11.99
C THR A 150 -4.10 -0.99 -11.52
N ASP A 151 -3.73 -1.78 -10.51
CA ASP A 151 -4.60 -2.84 -9.98
C ASP A 151 -5.84 -2.24 -9.28
N ILE A 152 -5.65 -1.20 -8.46
CA ILE A 152 -6.76 -0.46 -7.83
C ILE A 152 -7.76 0.03 -8.90
N THR A 153 -7.26 0.72 -9.93
CA THR A 153 -8.10 1.31 -11.00
C THR A 153 -8.78 0.24 -11.85
N ARG A 154 -8.09 -0.87 -12.16
CA ARG A 154 -8.64 -1.94 -13.00
C ARG A 154 -9.66 -2.79 -12.27
N THR A 155 -9.34 -3.20 -11.03
CA THR A 155 -10.06 -4.26 -10.30
C THR A 155 -11.06 -3.65 -9.32
N TYR A 156 -10.59 -2.79 -8.42
CA TYR A 156 -11.40 -2.31 -7.30
C TYR A 156 -12.37 -1.20 -7.73
N PHE A 157 -11.94 -0.27 -8.57
CA PHE A 157 -12.80 0.82 -9.05
C PHE A 157 -14.06 0.31 -9.76
N LYS A 158 -13.95 -0.76 -10.56
CA LYS A 158 -15.12 -1.39 -11.20
C LYS A 158 -16.10 -1.97 -10.18
N ALA A 159 -15.60 -2.51 -9.07
CA ALA A 159 -16.42 -3.11 -8.03
C ALA A 159 -17.12 -2.07 -7.15
N ILE A 160 -16.53 -0.88 -6.96
CA ILE A 160 -17.06 0.18 -6.08
C ILE A 160 -17.85 1.26 -6.82
N LYS A 161 -17.65 1.41 -8.14
CA LYS A 161 -18.34 2.43 -8.95
C LYS A 161 -19.86 2.25 -8.86
N GLY A 162 -20.53 3.28 -8.35
CA GLY A 162 -21.99 3.29 -8.15
C GLY A 162 -22.46 2.62 -6.85
N ARG A 163 -21.55 2.04 -6.04
CA ARG A 163 -21.87 1.45 -4.73
C ARG A 163 -21.49 2.34 -3.55
N ILE A 164 -20.54 3.25 -3.75
CA ILE A 164 -20.07 4.19 -2.72
C ILE A 164 -19.81 5.56 -3.35
N SER A 165 -20.12 6.63 -2.63
CA SER A 165 -19.79 8.00 -3.04
C SER A 165 -18.28 8.26 -2.90
N PRO A 166 -17.65 9.11 -3.73
CA PRO A 166 -16.23 9.48 -3.61
C PRO A 166 -15.80 9.89 -2.19
N GLN A 167 -16.63 10.68 -1.48
CA GLN A 167 -16.32 11.10 -0.13
C GLN A 167 -16.26 9.93 0.86
N LYS A 168 -17.30 9.10 0.90
CA LYS A 168 -17.30 7.87 1.73
C LYS A 168 -16.18 6.89 1.36
N ALA A 169 -15.76 6.85 0.10
CA ALA A 169 -14.64 6.02 -0.33
C ALA A 169 -13.31 6.53 0.23
N ARG A 170 -13.09 7.85 0.23
CA ARG A 170 -11.94 8.49 0.90
C ARG A 170 -11.94 8.20 2.40
N ASP A 171 -13.08 8.39 3.06
CA ASP A 171 -13.22 8.16 4.50
C ASP A 171 -12.97 6.69 4.87
N ALA A 172 -13.21 5.75 3.95
CA ALA A 172 -12.95 4.32 4.13
C ALA A 172 -11.48 3.93 3.89
N LEU A 173 -10.70 4.75 3.18
CA LEU A 173 -9.27 4.54 2.94
C LEU A 173 -8.46 5.04 4.15
N VAL A 174 -8.64 4.36 5.28
CA VAL A 174 -7.89 4.66 6.51
C VAL A 174 -6.48 4.09 6.41
N GLU A 175 -5.49 4.90 6.76
CA GLU A 175 -4.10 4.43 6.83
C GLU A 175 -3.94 3.35 7.91
N PRO A 176 -3.37 2.18 7.58
CA PRO A 176 -3.05 1.19 8.58
C PRO A 176 -1.93 1.75 9.46
N THR A 177 -2.25 2.02 10.73
CA THR A 177 -1.22 2.29 11.75
C THR A 177 -0.40 1.02 12.00
N GLN A 178 0.86 1.16 12.42
CA GLN A 178 1.70 0.00 12.73
C GLN A 178 1.06 -0.92 13.78
N ASP A 179 0.27 -0.37 14.71
CA ASP A 179 -0.50 -1.15 15.69
C ASP A 179 -1.63 -2.00 15.06
N ASN A 180 -2.19 -1.57 13.92
CA ASN A 180 -3.25 -2.29 13.21
C ASN A 180 -2.75 -3.50 12.39
N LEU A 181 -1.43 -3.63 12.16
CA LEU A 181 -0.88 -4.74 11.39
C LEU A 181 -0.98 -6.09 12.11
N SER A 182 -1.19 -6.07 13.42
CA SER A 182 -1.42 -7.29 14.23
C SER A 182 -2.89 -7.72 14.26
N GLY A 183 -3.81 -6.89 13.77
CA GLY A 183 -5.25 -7.06 13.93
C GLY A 183 -5.69 -7.10 15.41
N PRO A 184 -7.00 -7.01 15.69
CA PRO A 184 -7.50 -7.39 17.01
C PRO A 184 -7.15 -8.86 17.27
N SER A 185 -6.51 -9.17 18.40
CA SER A 185 -6.26 -10.56 18.79
C SER A 185 -7.58 -11.25 19.08
N VAL A 186 -8.14 -11.93 18.07
CA VAL A 186 -9.34 -12.75 18.25
C VAL A 186 -8.95 -13.94 19.12
N THR A 187 -9.19 -13.83 20.43
CA THR A 187 -8.91 -14.90 21.36
C THR A 187 -9.96 -15.99 21.21
N ILE A 188 -9.64 -17.03 20.44
CA ILE A 188 -10.51 -18.20 20.26
C ILE A 188 -10.37 -19.13 21.45
N LYS A 189 -11.48 -19.37 22.16
CA LYS A 189 -11.51 -20.18 23.39
C LYS A 189 -12.21 -21.54 23.22
N SER A 190 -12.76 -21.81 22.03
CA SER A 190 -13.49 -23.06 21.76
C SER A 190 -13.54 -23.36 20.26
N GLU A 191 -13.78 -24.63 19.94
CA GLU A 191 -13.99 -25.11 18.58
C GLU A 191 -15.20 -24.44 17.90
N ARG A 192 -16.29 -24.20 18.64
CA ARG A 192 -17.45 -23.46 18.12
C ARG A 192 -17.10 -22.03 17.70
N GLN A 193 -16.26 -21.34 18.49
CA GLN A 193 -15.76 -20.01 18.13
C GLN A 193 -14.81 -20.08 16.94
N ALA A 194 -13.96 -21.10 16.87
CA ALA A 194 -13.07 -21.34 15.74
C ALA A 194 -13.84 -21.54 14.43
N ALA A 195 -14.87 -22.40 14.44
CA ALA A 195 -15.74 -22.64 13.30
C ALA A 195 -16.53 -21.39 12.89
N ALA A 196 -17.07 -20.63 13.85
CA ALA A 196 -17.76 -19.37 13.56
C ALA A 196 -16.82 -18.32 12.94
N TYR A 197 -15.60 -18.22 13.46
CA TYR A 197 -14.56 -17.36 12.91
C TYR A 197 -14.23 -17.76 11.46
N LEU A 198 -14.01 -19.06 11.19
CA LEU A 198 -13.75 -19.53 9.83
C LEU A 198 -14.90 -19.22 8.87
N LYS A 199 -16.15 -19.47 9.27
CA LYS A 199 -17.34 -19.13 8.47
C LYS A 199 -17.34 -17.66 8.07
N SER A 200 -17.02 -16.75 9.00
CA SER A 200 -16.90 -15.32 8.71
C SER A 200 -15.71 -14.96 7.81
N LEU A 201 -14.58 -15.64 7.99
CA LEU A 201 -13.33 -15.37 7.29
C LEU A 201 -13.39 -15.75 5.81
N VAL A 202 -14.00 -16.89 5.51
CA VAL A 202 -14.08 -17.43 4.14
C VAL A 202 -15.42 -17.16 3.46
N GLY A 203 -16.39 -16.60 4.18
CA GLY A 203 -17.75 -16.40 3.69
C GLY A 203 -18.48 -17.71 3.36
N GLY A 204 -18.17 -18.79 4.09
CA GLY A 204 -18.69 -20.14 3.84
C GLY A 204 -19.81 -20.54 4.78
N THR A 205 -20.49 -21.64 4.45
CA THR A 205 -21.58 -22.22 5.25
C THR A 205 -21.24 -23.59 5.78
N GLU A 206 -21.72 -23.92 6.97
CA GLU A 206 -21.58 -25.26 7.52
C GLU A 206 -22.42 -26.26 6.71
N VAL A 207 -21.82 -27.39 6.35
CA VAL A 207 -22.49 -28.44 5.57
C VAL A 207 -22.18 -29.81 6.15
N ILE A 208 -23.14 -30.72 6.05
CA ILE A 208 -22.95 -32.13 6.40
C ILE A 208 -22.86 -32.91 5.11
N LEU A 209 -21.70 -33.52 4.88
CA LEU A 209 -21.40 -34.35 3.72
C LEU A 209 -21.45 -35.82 4.10
N THR A 210 -21.68 -36.67 3.10
CA THR A 210 -21.65 -38.13 3.26
C THR A 210 -20.50 -38.66 2.42
N THR A 211 -19.59 -39.39 3.03
CA THR A 211 -18.45 -39.99 2.33
C THR A 211 -18.89 -41.23 1.54
N THR A 212 -18.05 -41.69 0.61
CA THR A 212 -18.33 -42.90 -0.18
C THR A 212 -18.51 -44.15 0.71
N SER A 213 -17.84 -44.21 1.87
CA SER A 213 -18.05 -45.27 2.85
C SER A 213 -19.34 -45.14 3.70
N GLY A 214 -20.19 -44.16 3.39
CA GLY A 214 -21.46 -43.91 4.09
C GLY A 214 -21.31 -43.19 5.43
N LYS A 215 -20.12 -42.66 5.74
CA LYS A 215 -19.88 -41.92 6.99
C LYS A 215 -20.29 -40.46 6.84
N SER A 216 -20.87 -39.90 7.88
CA SER A 216 -21.14 -38.47 7.91
C SER A 216 -19.89 -37.66 8.28
N ARG A 217 -19.73 -36.51 7.60
CA ARG A 217 -18.66 -35.53 7.81
C ARG A 217 -19.24 -34.11 7.80
N THR A 218 -19.27 -33.47 8.96
CA THR A 218 -19.56 -32.04 9.06
C THR A 218 -18.34 -31.23 8.65
N VAL A 219 -18.50 -30.28 7.73
CA VAL A 219 -17.49 -29.30 7.33
C VAL A 219 -17.91 -27.93 7.87
N ASP A 220 -17.03 -27.29 8.64
CA ASP A 220 -17.39 -26.06 9.37
C ASP A 220 -17.72 -24.88 8.45
N ALA A 221 -17.03 -24.77 7.31
CA ALA A 221 -17.35 -23.79 6.28
C ALA A 221 -16.98 -24.31 4.88
N LEU A 222 -17.98 -24.49 4.01
CA LEU A 222 -17.79 -24.68 2.57
C LEU A 222 -17.88 -23.33 1.86
N ASP A 223 -16.81 -22.92 1.18
CA ASP A 223 -16.75 -21.64 0.48
C ASP A 223 -17.41 -21.71 -0.92
N ALA A 224 -17.59 -20.55 -1.55
CA ALA A 224 -18.17 -20.45 -2.90
C ALA A 224 -17.32 -21.12 -4.00
N ARG A 225 -16.07 -21.48 -3.71
CA ARG A 225 -15.16 -22.17 -4.64
C ARG A 225 -15.24 -23.69 -4.48
N GLY A 226 -16.02 -24.19 -3.51
CA GLY A 226 -16.14 -25.60 -3.18
C GLY A 226 -14.98 -26.12 -2.32
N ILE A 227 -14.28 -25.25 -1.60
CA ILE A 227 -13.23 -25.60 -0.66
C ILE A 227 -13.84 -25.77 0.73
N GLY A 228 -13.64 -26.95 1.33
CA GLY A 228 -14.07 -27.24 2.69
C GLY A 228 -13.03 -26.80 3.72
N HIS A 229 -13.43 -25.93 4.64
CA HIS A 229 -12.60 -25.45 5.74
C HIS A 229 -13.04 -26.11 7.05
N GLN A 230 -12.08 -26.72 7.74
CA GLN A 230 -12.30 -27.32 9.05
C GLN A 230 -11.48 -26.61 10.14
N ALA A 231 -12.11 -26.28 11.26
CA ALA A 231 -11.45 -25.78 12.46
C ALA A 231 -11.10 -26.94 13.40
N PHE A 232 -9.90 -26.88 13.96
CA PHE A 232 -9.46 -27.73 15.06
C PHE A 232 -8.91 -26.86 16.18
N TYR A 233 -9.55 -26.94 17.34
CA TYR A 233 -9.13 -26.25 18.57
C TYR A 233 -8.52 -27.22 19.59
N ASN A 234 -9.06 -28.43 19.70
CA ASN A 234 -8.60 -29.43 20.65
C ASN A 234 -8.77 -30.85 20.08
N MET A 235 -7.79 -31.31 19.32
CA MET A 235 -7.74 -32.69 18.83
C MET A 235 -6.31 -33.23 18.85
N THR A 236 -6.20 -34.54 19.10
CA THR A 236 -4.92 -35.24 18.99
C THR A 236 -4.67 -35.68 17.56
N GLU A 237 -3.39 -35.79 17.15
CA GLU A 237 -3.06 -36.34 15.83
C GLU A 237 -3.62 -37.74 15.63
N PHE A 238 -3.64 -38.56 16.68
CA PHE A 238 -4.20 -39.90 16.61
C PHE A 238 -5.66 -39.87 16.14
N GLN A 239 -6.51 -39.06 16.80
CA GLN A 239 -7.91 -38.91 16.41
C GLN A 239 -8.07 -38.32 15.00
N LEU A 240 -7.21 -37.37 14.63
CA LEU A 240 -7.24 -36.79 13.29
C LEU A 240 -6.89 -37.82 12.20
N ARG A 241 -5.93 -38.70 12.48
CA ARG A 241 -5.50 -39.78 11.58
C ARG A 241 -6.53 -40.88 11.45
N THR A 242 -7.20 -41.25 12.55
CA THR A 242 -8.14 -42.36 12.55
C THR A 242 -9.53 -41.96 12.09
N GLU A 243 -9.98 -40.74 12.40
CA GLU A 243 -11.37 -40.33 12.18
C GLU A 243 -11.55 -39.34 11.04
N GLN A 244 -10.82 -38.22 11.06
CA GLN A 244 -11.12 -37.08 10.19
C GLN A 244 -10.42 -37.18 8.84
N MET A 245 -9.13 -37.51 8.83
CA MET A 245 -8.33 -37.59 7.61
C MET A 245 -8.89 -38.60 6.61
N PRO A 246 -9.29 -39.84 6.99
CA PRO A 246 -9.82 -40.79 6.02
C PRO A 246 -11.09 -40.29 5.34
N LYS A 247 -11.99 -39.63 6.09
CA LYS A 247 -13.22 -39.04 5.54
C LYS A 247 -12.92 -37.93 4.55
N ASP A 248 -11.97 -37.05 4.88
CA ASP A 248 -11.60 -35.92 4.04
C ASP A 248 -10.85 -36.38 2.77
N ILE A 249 -10.06 -37.46 2.84
CA ILE A 249 -9.47 -38.10 1.66
C ILE A 249 -10.56 -38.72 0.77
N GLU A 250 -11.55 -39.39 1.34
CA GLU A 250 -12.68 -39.94 0.56
C GLU A 250 -13.42 -38.82 -0.19
N LEU A 251 -13.71 -37.72 0.48
CA LEU A 251 -14.39 -36.56 -0.13
C LEU A 251 -13.55 -35.90 -1.24
N LEU A 252 -12.22 -35.78 -1.04
CA LEU A 252 -11.30 -35.25 -2.05
C LEU A 252 -11.21 -36.18 -3.28
N ASN A 253 -11.16 -37.50 -3.06
CA ASN A 253 -11.09 -38.48 -4.14
C ASN A 253 -12.38 -38.55 -4.96
N GLU A 254 -13.54 -38.35 -4.32
CA GLU A 254 -14.83 -38.24 -5.02
C GLU A 254 -14.90 -36.96 -5.86
N GLY A 255 -14.42 -35.83 -5.32
CA GLY A 255 -14.31 -34.55 -6.03
C GLY A 255 -15.63 -33.87 -6.41
N ALA A 256 -16.78 -34.53 -6.18
CA ALA A 256 -18.11 -34.01 -6.49
C ALA A 256 -18.63 -33.03 -5.42
N GLN A 257 -18.41 -33.36 -4.14
CA GLN A 257 -18.92 -32.58 -3.00
C GLN A 257 -17.95 -31.46 -2.56
N VAL A 258 -16.64 -31.67 -2.71
CA VAL A 258 -15.59 -30.69 -2.39
C VAL A 258 -14.48 -30.75 -3.45
N LYS A 259 -13.91 -29.59 -3.77
CA LYS A 259 -12.78 -29.45 -4.71
C LYS A 259 -11.42 -29.34 -4.02
N GLY A 260 -11.44 -29.07 -2.72
CA GLY A 260 -10.24 -28.91 -1.89
C GLY A 260 -10.61 -28.90 -0.42
N ILE A 261 -9.66 -29.20 0.45
CA ILE A 261 -9.86 -29.21 1.91
C ILE A 261 -8.71 -28.46 2.58
N VAL A 262 -9.06 -27.59 3.52
CA VAL A 262 -8.12 -26.83 4.35
C VAL A 262 -8.41 -27.11 5.83
N TRP A 263 -7.39 -27.53 6.55
CA TRP A 263 -7.43 -27.74 8.00
C TRP A 263 -6.80 -26.56 8.72
N HIS A 264 -7.58 -25.91 9.58
CA HIS A 264 -7.18 -24.74 10.36
C HIS A 264 -6.98 -25.14 11.82
N PHE A 265 -5.76 -25.02 12.31
CA PHE A 265 -5.41 -25.30 13.70
C PHE A 265 -5.27 -24.01 14.50
N PHE A 266 -6.01 -23.92 15.60
CA PHE A 266 -6.02 -22.76 16.49
C PHE A 266 -5.25 -23.06 17.76
N LYS A 267 -4.24 -22.24 18.06
CA LYS A 267 -3.45 -22.39 19.28
C LYS A 267 -4.32 -22.13 20.51
N LYS A 268 -4.23 -23.03 21.50
CA LYS A 268 -4.84 -22.85 22.81
C LYS A 268 -4.03 -21.90 23.70
N ASP A 269 -2.70 -21.96 23.57
CA ASP A 269 -1.75 -21.15 24.32
C ASP A 269 -0.41 -21.05 23.57
N THR A 270 0.53 -20.26 24.12
CA THR A 270 1.87 -20.05 23.56
C THR A 270 2.76 -21.30 23.60
N SER A 271 2.38 -22.35 24.33
CA SER A 271 3.16 -23.60 24.41
C SER A 271 3.08 -24.44 23.14
N GLY A 272 2.08 -24.20 22.28
CA GLY A 272 1.85 -24.97 21.05
C GLY A 272 1.41 -26.41 21.31
N LYS A 273 1.04 -26.76 22.55
CA LYS A 273 0.54 -28.08 22.91
C LYS A 273 -0.79 -28.36 22.21
N GLY A 274 -0.87 -29.47 21.49
CA GLY A 274 -2.03 -29.84 20.66
C GLY A 274 -1.94 -29.41 19.19
N MET A 275 -0.86 -28.73 18.79
CA MET A 275 -0.61 -28.44 17.37
C MET A 275 -0.09 -29.67 16.62
N PRO A 276 -0.43 -29.81 15.33
CA PRO A 276 0.09 -30.91 14.52
C PRO A 276 1.61 -30.77 14.38
N SER A 277 2.32 -31.88 14.55
CA SER A 277 3.75 -32.05 14.30
C SER A 277 4.07 -31.78 12.83
N ASN A 278 5.32 -31.41 12.56
CA ASN A 278 5.77 -31.13 11.20
C ASN A 278 5.67 -32.36 10.28
N SER A 279 5.88 -33.58 10.80
CA SER A 279 5.73 -34.81 10.03
C SER A 279 4.28 -35.03 9.62
N PHE A 280 3.33 -34.77 10.52
CA PHE A 280 1.91 -34.90 10.24
C PHE A 280 1.41 -33.86 9.24
N ARG A 281 1.85 -32.60 9.34
CA ARG A 281 1.51 -31.56 8.35
C ARG A 281 1.95 -31.95 6.94
N LYS A 282 3.19 -32.39 6.79
CA LYS A 282 3.71 -32.88 5.51
C LYS A 282 2.92 -34.07 4.98
N GLU A 283 2.37 -34.91 5.85
CA GLU A 283 1.53 -36.02 5.45
C GLU A 283 0.16 -35.57 4.95
N LEU A 284 -0.48 -34.62 5.64
CA LEU A 284 -1.74 -34.00 5.19
C LEU A 284 -1.58 -33.35 3.82
N GLU A 285 -0.50 -32.58 3.62
CA GLU A 285 -0.20 -31.91 2.36
C GLU A 285 0.02 -32.92 1.22
N ARG A 286 0.75 -34.03 1.46
CA ARG A 286 0.91 -35.11 0.47
C ARG A 286 -0.41 -35.78 0.10
N LYS A 287 -1.41 -35.73 0.98
CA LYS A 287 -2.75 -36.28 0.78
C LYS A 287 -3.73 -35.22 0.24
N GLY A 288 -3.25 -34.04 -0.16
CA GLY A 288 -4.06 -32.98 -0.76
C GLY A 288 -4.79 -32.08 0.24
N ILE A 289 -4.51 -32.20 1.54
CA ILE A 289 -5.10 -31.37 2.59
C ILE A 289 -4.14 -30.23 2.96
N VAL A 290 -4.57 -28.99 2.76
CA VAL A 290 -3.76 -27.81 3.10
C VAL A 290 -3.88 -27.51 4.59
N VAL A 291 -2.78 -27.13 5.24
CA VAL A 291 -2.76 -26.82 6.67
C VAL A 291 -2.48 -25.34 6.92
N VAL A 292 -3.34 -24.70 7.74
CA VAL A 292 -3.17 -23.31 8.19
C VAL A 292 -3.14 -23.27 9.71
N ILE A 293 -2.27 -22.44 10.28
CA ILE A 293 -2.11 -22.27 11.73
C ILE A 293 -2.45 -20.85 12.12
N HIS A 294 -3.32 -20.74 13.12
CA HIS A 294 -3.76 -19.49 13.72
C HIS A 294 -3.15 -19.37 15.11
N ASN A 295 -2.65 -18.19 15.43
CA ASN A 295 -2.05 -17.85 16.72
C ASN A 295 -3.07 -17.23 17.67
#